data_AF-A0A1S6EK19-F1
#
_entry.id   AF-A0A1S6EK19-F1
#
_cell.length_a   1.000
_cell.length_b   1.000
_cell.length_c   1.000
_cell.angle_alpha   90.00
_cell.angle_beta   90.00
_cell.angle_gamma   90.00
#
_symmetry.space_group_name_H-M   'P 1'
#
loop_
_entity.id
_entity.type
_entity.pdbx_description
1 polymer ?
#
loop_
_entity_poly.entity_id
_entity_poly.type
_entity_poly.pdbx_seq_one_letter_code
_entity_poly.pdbx_strand_id
1 'polypeptide(L)'
;PLYMTSFGYLPELHLLVSDYRDWFVSKANEILRKLSRYPIIDIDKENEQVHCYHKMFLGLKFHGDLLVDKSSPEYAAGLSMQRFRQFLRDTYSLERKMAIEPRLINSTSPRLMIVSRKSSRVLSNEDEISQMAKEVGFDVITTEAKMSTNQSGFAQLVNSCDVLMGVHGAGLANMLFLPDNAVFIQMVPYGPLDYWAMMEFRDPTWAMNISYLDYRISIVESSLSTQYAPDDPILTDPDSYYAKGWDFIRAVYLSNVNFTIDVRRFKNTLVRAMELLQH
;
A
#
# COMPACT_ATOMS: atom_id res chain seq x y z
N PRO A 1 -5.97 -0.99 12.05
CA PRO A 1 -6.31 -0.66 13.46
C PRO A 1 -7.81 -0.49 13.72
N LEU A 2 -8.48 0.48 13.08
CA LEU A 2 -9.89 0.77 13.35
C LEU A 2 -10.81 -0.42 13.08
N TYR A 3 -10.77 -1.01 11.88
CA TYR A 3 -11.55 -2.20 11.51
C TYR A 3 -11.40 -3.37 12.50
N MET A 4 -10.17 -3.64 12.97
CA MET A 4 -9.90 -4.70 13.93
C MET A 4 -10.48 -4.38 15.31
N THR A 5 -10.41 -3.12 15.74
CA THR A 5 -10.96 -2.69 17.03
C THR A 5 -12.50 -2.77 17.04
N SER A 6 -13.11 -2.49 15.89
CA SER A 6 -14.57 -2.45 15.73
C SER A 6 -15.20 -3.75 15.22
N PHE A 7 -14.41 -4.75 14.81
CA PHE A 7 -14.86 -5.95 14.08
C PHE A 7 -16.07 -6.65 14.69
N GLY A 8 -16.10 -6.87 16.00
CA GLY A 8 -17.19 -7.55 16.71
C GLY A 8 -18.44 -6.70 16.97
N TYR A 9 -18.44 -5.43 16.57
CA TYR A 9 -19.49 -4.45 16.89
C TYR A 9 -20.06 -3.78 15.65
N LEU A 10 -19.64 -4.14 14.42
CA LEU A 10 -20.14 -3.51 13.19
C LEU A 10 -21.62 -3.86 12.93
N PRO A 11 -22.48 -2.91 12.50
CA PRO A 11 -22.27 -1.46 12.40
C PRO A 11 -22.72 -0.69 13.68
N GLU A 12 -22.93 -1.42 14.77
CA GLU A 12 -23.47 -0.99 16.08
C GLU A 12 -22.42 -0.41 17.02
N LEU A 13 -21.76 0.67 16.61
CA LEU A 13 -20.78 1.36 17.46
C LEU A 13 -20.78 2.85 17.22
N HIS A 14 -20.48 3.62 18.26
CA HIS A 14 -20.23 5.05 18.13
C HIS A 14 -18.73 5.29 17.98
N LEU A 15 -18.35 6.13 17.02
CA LEU A 15 -16.97 6.55 16.82
C LEU A 15 -16.76 7.90 17.49
N LEU A 16 -16.04 7.90 18.60
CA LEU A 16 -15.58 9.11 19.29
C LEU A 16 -14.15 9.39 18.83
N VAL A 17 -13.90 10.57 18.27
CA VAL A 17 -12.61 10.93 17.68
C VAL A 17 -12.04 12.12 18.42
N SER A 18 -10.88 11.91 19.05
CA SER A 18 -9.98 12.97 19.51
C SER A 18 -8.97 13.32 18.43
N ASP A 19 -8.37 14.51 18.53
CA ASP A 19 -7.53 15.12 17.49
C ASP A 19 -8.24 15.13 16.13
N TYR A 20 -9.51 15.56 16.12
CA TYR A 20 -10.37 15.45 14.94
C TYR A 20 -9.78 16.21 13.73
N ARG A 21 -9.66 15.52 12.59
CA ARG A 21 -9.17 16.10 11.33
C ARG A 21 -10.18 15.95 10.21
N ASP A 22 -10.76 17.06 9.77
CA ASP A 22 -11.76 17.10 8.69
C ASP A 22 -11.30 16.36 7.43
N TRP A 23 -10.05 16.57 7.01
CA TRP A 23 -9.51 15.95 5.80
C TRP A 23 -9.46 14.42 5.90
N PHE A 24 -9.21 13.86 7.10
CA PHE A 24 -9.15 12.42 7.31
C PHE A 24 -10.55 11.81 7.25
N VAL A 25 -11.50 12.43 7.97
CA VAL A 25 -12.89 11.95 8.00
C VAL A 25 -13.52 12.04 6.62
N SER A 26 -13.31 13.14 5.90
CA SER A 26 -13.74 13.29 4.52
C SER A 26 -13.14 12.21 3.61
N LYS A 27 -11.83 11.95 3.71
CA LYS A 27 -11.15 10.91 2.91
C LYS A 27 -11.65 9.50 3.22
N ALA A 28 -11.86 9.18 4.50
CA ALA A 28 -12.25 7.85 4.96
C ALA A 28 -13.77 7.68 5.07
N ASN A 29 -14.57 8.64 4.60
CA ASN A 29 -16.02 8.72 4.82
C ASN A 29 -16.73 7.41 4.50
N GLU A 30 -16.49 6.82 3.33
CA GLU A 30 -17.13 5.56 2.92
C GLU A 30 -16.82 4.41 3.88
N ILE A 31 -15.56 4.29 4.34
CA ILE A 31 -15.16 3.29 5.34
C ILE A 31 -15.87 3.57 6.66
N LEU A 32 -15.83 4.81 7.15
CA LEU A 32 -16.39 5.17 8.46
C LEU A 32 -17.91 4.95 8.50
N ARG A 33 -18.63 5.29 7.42
CA ARG A 33 -20.07 5.02 7.25
C ARG A 33 -20.40 3.54 7.16
N LYS A 34 -19.49 2.73 6.61
CA LYS A 34 -19.65 1.27 6.60
C LYS A 34 -19.37 0.65 7.96
N LEU A 35 -18.48 1.26 8.76
CA LEU A 35 -18.13 0.80 10.11
C LEU A 35 -19.21 1.13 11.15
N SER A 36 -19.82 2.31 11.05
CA SER A 36 -20.79 2.82 12.02
C SER A 36 -22.01 3.38 11.30
N ARG A 37 -23.21 3.00 11.76
CA ARG A 37 -24.45 3.65 11.33
C ARG A 37 -24.75 4.98 12.03
N TYR A 38 -24.01 5.28 13.09
CA TYR A 38 -24.14 6.51 13.87
C TYR A 38 -23.15 7.58 13.37
N PRO A 39 -23.46 8.88 13.56
CA PRO A 39 -22.52 9.96 13.27
C PRO A 39 -21.20 9.81 14.03
N ILE A 40 -20.11 10.28 13.41
CA ILE A 40 -18.82 10.42 14.06
C ILE A 40 -18.90 11.63 15.00
N ILE A 41 -18.45 11.46 16.24
CA ILE A 41 -18.47 12.51 17.26
C ILE A 41 -17.06 13.07 17.40
N ASP A 42 -16.91 14.37 17.16
CA ASP A 42 -15.71 15.16 17.47
C ASP A 42 -15.72 15.48 18.96
N ILE A 43 -15.04 14.64 19.75
CA ILE A 43 -15.08 14.74 21.22
C ILE A 43 -14.32 15.98 21.73
N ASP A 44 -13.43 16.56 20.92
CA ASP A 44 -12.65 17.75 21.29
C ASP A 44 -13.53 19.02 21.30
N LYS A 45 -14.69 18.97 20.63
CA LYS A 45 -15.68 20.07 20.58
C LYS A 45 -16.96 19.78 21.34
N GLU A 46 -17.10 18.58 21.88
CA GLU A 46 -18.29 18.16 22.61
C GLU A 46 -18.24 18.68 24.06
N ASN A 47 -18.84 19.85 24.28
CA ASN A 47 -18.79 20.56 25.57
C ASN A 47 -20.14 20.61 26.29
N GLU A 48 -21.22 20.19 25.64
CA GLU A 48 -22.58 20.41 26.12
C GLU A 48 -23.32 19.10 26.46
N GLN A 49 -22.91 17.97 25.89
CA GLN A 49 -23.57 16.68 26.11
C GLN A 49 -22.68 15.68 26.85
N VAL A 50 -23.32 14.90 27.72
CA VAL A 50 -22.69 13.73 28.35
C VAL A 50 -23.10 12.48 27.58
N HIS A 51 -22.13 11.80 26.98
CA HIS A 51 -22.37 10.53 26.29
C HIS A 51 -22.13 9.34 27.22
N CYS A 52 -23.19 8.57 27.51
CA CYS A 52 -23.12 7.39 28.37
C CYS A 52 -23.12 6.10 27.55
N TYR A 53 -22.11 5.25 27.76
CA TYR A 53 -21.99 3.94 27.10
C TYR A 53 -21.75 2.83 28.14
N HIS A 54 -22.34 1.65 27.92
CA HIS A 54 -22.12 0.49 28.77
C HIS A 54 -20.73 -0.14 28.59
N LYS A 55 -20.08 0.13 27.45
CA LYS A 55 -18.75 -0.36 27.10
C LYS A 55 -18.04 0.68 26.23
N MET A 56 -16.76 0.92 26.50
CA MET A 56 -15.92 1.83 25.73
C MET A 56 -14.54 1.21 25.51
N PHE A 57 -13.94 1.49 24.36
CA PHE A 57 -12.56 1.16 24.05
C PHE A 57 -11.79 2.46 23.87
N LEU A 58 -10.73 2.66 24.67
CA LEU A 58 -9.83 3.79 24.53
C LEU A 58 -8.61 3.36 23.73
N GLY A 59 -8.37 4.03 22.60
CA GLY A 59 -7.30 3.70 21.67
C GLY A 59 -7.66 2.63 20.64
N LEU A 60 -6.72 2.36 19.73
CA LEU A 60 -6.89 1.39 18.64
C LEU A 60 -5.97 0.19 18.84
N LYS A 61 -6.46 -1.01 18.52
CA LYS A 61 -5.63 -2.21 18.44
C LYS A 61 -4.66 -2.09 17.25
N PHE A 62 -3.36 -2.24 17.49
CA PHE A 62 -2.31 -2.20 16.47
C PHE A 62 -1.26 -3.28 16.75
N HIS A 63 -0.95 -4.08 15.74
CA HIS A 63 0.00 -5.20 15.82
C HIS A 63 1.02 -5.16 14.68
N GLY A 64 1.21 -3.99 14.06
CA GLY A 64 2.01 -3.81 12.85
C GLY A 64 1.16 -3.44 11.63
N ASP A 65 1.84 -3.04 10.56
CA ASP A 65 1.21 -2.57 9.34
C ASP A 65 0.53 -3.71 8.59
N LEU A 66 -0.79 -3.58 8.40
CA LEU A 66 -1.61 -4.55 7.68
C LEU A 66 -1.53 -5.98 8.24
N LEU A 67 -1.23 -6.10 9.55
CA LEU A 67 -1.18 -7.36 10.28
C LEU A 67 -2.41 -7.52 11.19
N VAL A 68 -2.82 -8.78 11.36
CA VAL A 68 -3.86 -9.20 12.30
C VAL A 68 -3.23 -10.11 13.34
N ASP A 69 -3.49 -9.85 14.62
CA ASP A 69 -3.06 -10.72 15.70
C ASP A 69 -3.87 -12.02 15.70
N LYS A 70 -3.19 -13.12 15.35
CA LYS A 70 -3.77 -14.46 15.26
C LYS A 70 -4.13 -15.06 16.62
N SER A 71 -3.65 -14.49 17.72
CA SER A 71 -3.98 -14.90 19.08
C SER A 71 -5.20 -14.16 19.67
N SER A 72 -5.69 -13.14 18.96
CA SER A 72 -6.79 -12.30 19.44
C SER A 72 -8.15 -13.01 19.42
N PRO A 73 -9.07 -12.66 20.34
CA PRO A 73 -10.46 -13.13 20.27
C PRO A 73 -11.15 -12.75 18.96
N GLU A 74 -10.82 -11.60 18.37
CA GLU A 74 -11.36 -11.18 17.09
C GLU A 74 -10.96 -12.13 15.96
N TYR A 75 -9.70 -12.60 15.95
CA TYR A 75 -9.24 -13.60 14.99
C TYR A 75 -10.00 -14.92 15.15
N ALA A 76 -10.22 -15.37 16.38
CA ALA A 76 -11.05 -16.55 16.67
C ALA A 76 -12.51 -16.37 16.18
N ALA A 77 -13.04 -15.14 16.21
CA ALA A 77 -14.34 -14.78 15.64
C ALA A 77 -14.33 -14.58 14.10
N GLY A 78 -13.19 -14.80 13.45
CA GLY A 78 -13.03 -14.79 12.00
C GLY A 78 -12.43 -13.51 11.42
N LEU A 79 -11.89 -12.60 12.23
CA LEU A 79 -11.12 -11.45 11.73
C LEU A 79 -9.93 -11.96 10.90
N SER A 80 -9.78 -11.43 9.70
CA SER A 80 -8.65 -11.76 8.82
C SER A 80 -8.43 -10.65 7.80
N MET A 81 -7.26 -10.66 7.16
CA MET A 81 -6.98 -9.76 6.04
C MET A 81 -7.89 -10.01 4.84
N GLN A 82 -8.33 -11.25 4.63
CA GLN A 82 -9.33 -11.59 3.61
C GLN A 82 -10.68 -10.92 3.91
N ARG A 83 -11.17 -11.00 5.16
CA ARG A 83 -12.41 -10.30 5.56
C ARG A 83 -12.27 -8.78 5.49
N PHE A 84 -11.10 -8.24 5.85
CA PHE A 84 -10.85 -6.81 5.71
C PHE A 84 -10.87 -6.36 4.24
N ARG A 85 -10.24 -7.11 3.33
CA ARG A 85 -10.30 -6.84 1.89
C ARG A 85 -11.72 -6.98 1.36
N GLN A 86 -12.48 -7.98 1.81
CA GLN A 86 -13.91 -8.10 1.45
C GLN A 86 -14.72 -6.89 1.93
N PHE A 87 -14.51 -6.43 3.16
CA PHE A 87 -15.12 -5.22 3.67
C PHE A 87 -14.80 -3.99 2.78
N LEU A 88 -13.55 -3.85 2.32
CA LEU A 88 -13.16 -2.79 1.40
C LEU A 88 -13.82 -2.94 0.02
N ARG A 89 -13.96 -4.17 -0.49
CA ARG A 89 -14.69 -4.44 -1.74
C ARG A 89 -16.15 -4.01 -1.63
N ASP A 90 -16.81 -4.36 -0.54
CA ASP A 90 -18.21 -3.99 -0.29
C ASP A 90 -18.39 -2.49 0.00
N THR A 91 -17.34 -1.82 0.44
CA THR A 91 -17.33 -0.37 0.71
C THR A 91 -17.20 0.42 -0.59
N TYR A 92 -16.29 0.01 -1.47
CA TYR A 92 -15.97 0.73 -2.70
C TYR A 92 -16.60 0.13 -3.97
N SER A 93 -17.48 -0.85 -3.80
CA SER A 93 -18.13 -1.58 -4.90
C SER A 93 -17.11 -2.14 -5.90
N LEU A 94 -16.11 -2.85 -5.37
CA LEU A 94 -15.03 -3.45 -6.16
C LEU A 94 -15.49 -4.80 -6.72
N GLU A 95 -15.81 -4.84 -8.01
CA GLU A 95 -16.45 -5.98 -8.66
C GLU A 95 -15.47 -7.14 -8.93
N ARG A 96 -14.19 -6.82 -9.19
CA ARG A 96 -13.21 -7.82 -9.62
C ARG A 96 -12.67 -8.58 -8.43
N LYS A 97 -13.03 -9.86 -8.35
CA LYS A 97 -12.58 -10.76 -7.26
C LYS A 97 -11.21 -11.37 -7.51
N MET A 98 -10.87 -11.70 -8.76
CA MET A 98 -9.62 -12.37 -9.12
C MET A 98 -8.91 -11.65 -10.27
N ALA A 99 -7.59 -11.58 -10.20
CA ALA A 99 -6.71 -11.24 -11.31
C ALA A 99 -6.81 -12.38 -12.33
N ILE A 100 -6.74 -12.01 -13.62
CA ILE A 100 -6.92 -12.85 -14.82
C ILE A 100 -7.70 -14.15 -14.58
N GLU A 101 -8.95 -14.23 -15.07
CA GLU A 101 -9.64 -15.52 -15.02
C GLU A 101 -8.84 -16.58 -15.80
N PRO A 102 -8.66 -17.81 -15.28
CA PRO A 102 -7.87 -18.84 -15.95
C PRO A 102 -8.27 -19.12 -17.40
N ARG A 103 -9.53 -18.82 -17.74
CA ARG A 103 -10.10 -18.97 -19.10
C ARG A 103 -9.64 -17.89 -20.08
N LEU A 104 -9.13 -16.76 -19.59
CA LEU A 104 -8.77 -15.57 -20.35
C LEU A 104 -7.26 -15.34 -20.45
N ILE A 105 -6.44 -16.21 -19.85
CA ILE A 105 -4.97 -16.12 -19.83
C ILE A 105 -4.36 -15.91 -21.23
N ASN A 106 -5.02 -16.39 -22.29
CA ASN A 106 -4.57 -16.25 -23.69
C ASN A 106 -5.38 -15.24 -24.52
N SER A 107 -6.33 -14.52 -23.91
CA SER A 107 -7.31 -13.68 -24.63
C SER A 107 -7.24 -12.21 -24.24
N THR A 108 -6.62 -11.86 -23.12
CA THR A 108 -6.52 -10.48 -22.64
C THR A 108 -5.13 -10.19 -22.08
N SER A 109 -4.53 -9.08 -22.50
CA SER A 109 -3.32 -8.55 -21.87
C SER A 109 -3.61 -8.18 -20.41
N PRO A 110 -2.81 -8.64 -19.43
CA PRO A 110 -2.98 -8.24 -18.05
C PRO A 110 -2.73 -6.75 -17.86
N ARG A 111 -3.45 -6.12 -16.95
CA ARG A 111 -3.35 -4.68 -16.69
C ARG A 111 -2.35 -4.42 -15.57
N LEU A 112 -1.30 -3.67 -15.87
CA LEU A 112 -0.27 -3.27 -14.91
C LEU A 112 -0.40 -1.78 -14.60
N MET A 113 -0.58 -1.46 -13.32
CA MET A 113 -0.62 -0.10 -12.83
C MET A 113 0.71 0.32 -12.21
N ILE A 114 1.27 1.43 -12.68
CA ILE A 114 2.42 2.11 -12.09
C ILE A 114 1.92 3.25 -11.21
N VAL A 115 2.28 3.22 -9.93
CA VAL A 115 2.01 4.29 -8.96
C VAL A 115 3.09 5.35 -9.07
N SER A 116 2.82 6.39 -9.85
CA SER A 116 3.75 7.50 -10.10
C SER A 116 3.95 8.38 -8.89
N ARG A 117 5.10 9.08 -8.87
CA ARG A 117 5.48 10.03 -7.82
C ARG A 117 6.01 11.31 -8.43
N LYS A 118 5.71 12.47 -7.82
CA LYS A 118 6.12 13.79 -8.31
C LYS A 118 7.05 14.58 -7.41
N SER A 119 7.17 14.23 -6.13
CA SER A 119 7.89 15.05 -5.14
C SER A 119 9.18 14.40 -4.63
N SER A 120 9.17 13.10 -4.39
CA SER A 120 10.30 12.32 -3.88
C SER A 120 10.22 10.91 -4.45
N ARG A 121 11.36 10.22 -4.58
CA ARG A 121 11.45 8.87 -5.14
C ARG A 121 10.86 8.81 -6.55
N VAL A 122 11.06 9.87 -7.33
CA VAL A 122 10.56 9.99 -8.70
C VAL A 122 11.35 9.03 -9.60
N LEU A 123 10.65 8.33 -10.48
CA LEU A 123 11.24 7.56 -11.57
C LEU A 123 11.45 8.50 -12.76
N SER A 124 12.70 8.85 -13.05
CA SER A 124 13.04 9.80 -14.12
C SER A 124 12.75 9.24 -15.52
N ASN A 125 12.80 7.92 -15.67
CA ASN A 125 12.55 7.18 -16.91
C ASN A 125 11.28 6.32 -16.83
N GLU A 126 10.22 6.82 -16.19
CA GLU A 126 8.92 6.13 -16.06
C GLU A 126 8.32 5.72 -17.42
N ASP A 127 8.55 6.52 -18.47
CA ASP A 127 8.11 6.21 -19.84
C ASP A 127 8.83 4.98 -20.41
N GLU A 128 10.14 4.83 -20.16
CA GLU A 128 10.91 3.66 -20.59
C GLU A 128 10.47 2.40 -19.85
N ILE A 129 10.20 2.52 -18.54
CA ILE A 129 9.67 1.43 -17.72
C ILE A 129 8.30 1.00 -18.25
N SER A 130 7.43 1.97 -18.55
CA SER A 130 6.10 1.73 -19.13
C SER A 130 6.21 1.04 -20.49
N GLN A 131 7.13 1.46 -21.34
CA GLN A 131 7.39 0.85 -22.64
C GLN A 131 7.89 -0.59 -22.51
N MET A 132 8.82 -0.85 -21.59
CA MET A 132 9.31 -2.21 -21.30
C MET A 132 8.18 -3.14 -20.82
N ALA A 133 7.28 -2.65 -19.95
CA ALA A 133 6.12 -3.42 -19.50
C ALA A 133 5.15 -3.75 -20.66
N LYS A 134 4.93 -2.81 -21.59
CA LYS A 134 4.16 -3.08 -22.82
C LYS A 134 4.82 -4.13 -23.70
N GLU A 135 6.15 -4.08 -23.85
CA GLU A 135 6.91 -5.07 -24.62
C GLU A 135 6.87 -6.47 -24.01
N VAL A 136 6.76 -6.58 -22.68
CA VAL A 136 6.52 -7.86 -21.99
C VAL A 136 5.09 -8.37 -22.20
N GLY A 137 4.14 -7.50 -22.55
CA GLY A 137 2.77 -7.86 -22.91
C GLY A 137 1.69 -7.30 -21.99
N PHE A 138 2.03 -6.37 -21.08
CA PHE A 138 1.05 -5.71 -20.21
C PHE A 138 0.33 -4.56 -20.90
N ASP A 139 -0.94 -4.36 -20.55
CA ASP A 139 -1.62 -3.06 -20.74
C ASP A 139 -1.28 -2.15 -19.56
N VAL A 140 -0.60 -1.03 -19.82
CA VAL A 140 0.04 -0.23 -18.76
C VAL A 140 -0.76 1.04 -18.47
N ILE A 141 -1.04 1.25 -17.18
CA ILE A 141 -1.70 2.44 -16.66
C ILE A 141 -0.75 3.13 -15.68
N THR A 142 -0.59 4.44 -15.83
CA THR A 142 0.29 5.22 -14.99
C THR A 142 -0.53 6.28 -14.27
N THR A 143 -0.50 6.29 -12.94
CA THR A 143 -1.30 7.23 -12.15
C THR A 143 -0.66 7.53 -10.81
N GLU A 144 -0.84 8.75 -10.34
CA GLU A 144 -0.41 9.14 -9.01
C GLU A 144 -1.41 8.64 -7.96
N ALA A 145 -0.91 8.02 -6.89
CA ALA A 145 -1.67 7.84 -5.66
C ALA A 145 -1.79 9.20 -4.92
N LYS A 146 -2.47 10.17 -5.53
CA LYS A 146 -2.79 11.42 -4.84
C LYS A 146 -3.68 11.11 -3.66
N MET A 147 -3.61 11.95 -2.63
CA MET A 147 -4.66 12.09 -1.64
C MET A 147 -5.89 12.71 -2.34
N SER A 148 -6.52 11.95 -3.23
CA SER A 148 -7.68 12.41 -3.99
C SER A 148 -8.90 12.46 -3.06
N THR A 149 -9.81 13.37 -3.36
CA THR A 149 -11.18 13.36 -2.80
C THR A 149 -12.00 12.17 -3.31
N ASN A 150 -11.54 11.45 -4.35
CA ASN A 150 -12.23 10.31 -4.94
C ASN A 150 -11.51 8.99 -4.66
N GLN A 151 -11.46 8.61 -3.38
CA GLN A 151 -10.90 7.33 -2.94
C GLN A 151 -11.59 6.13 -3.61
N SER A 152 -12.90 6.21 -3.84
CA SER A 152 -13.68 5.15 -4.50
C SER A 152 -13.22 4.90 -5.93
N GLY A 153 -13.07 5.95 -6.74
CA GLY A 153 -12.59 5.83 -8.12
C GLY A 153 -11.16 5.29 -8.20
N PHE A 154 -10.29 5.70 -7.27
CA PHE A 154 -8.93 5.15 -7.21
C PHE A 154 -8.92 3.68 -6.81
N ALA A 155 -9.73 3.28 -5.83
CA ALA A 155 -9.87 1.88 -5.42
C ALA A 155 -10.41 1.01 -6.57
N GLN A 156 -11.40 1.50 -7.32
CA GLN A 156 -11.93 0.84 -8.51
C GLN A 156 -10.88 0.70 -9.62
N LEU A 157 -10.08 1.74 -9.86
CA LEU A 157 -8.99 1.68 -10.83
C LEU A 157 -7.95 0.61 -10.44
N VAL A 158 -7.52 0.58 -9.17
CA VAL A 158 -6.60 -0.45 -8.68
C VAL A 158 -7.22 -1.85 -8.78
N ASN A 159 -8.49 -2.01 -8.42
CA ASN A 159 -9.20 -3.29 -8.52
C ASN A 159 -9.33 -3.79 -9.97
N SER A 160 -9.29 -2.88 -10.94
CA SER A 160 -9.31 -3.22 -12.36
C SER A 160 -7.97 -3.73 -12.90
N CYS A 161 -6.91 -3.74 -12.09
CA CYS A 161 -5.55 -4.13 -12.48
C CYS A 161 -5.17 -5.52 -11.96
N ASP A 162 -4.27 -6.19 -12.69
CA ASP A 162 -3.69 -7.50 -12.36
C ASP A 162 -2.34 -7.36 -11.64
N VAL A 163 -1.62 -6.26 -11.94
CA VAL A 163 -0.36 -5.90 -11.30
C VAL A 163 -0.45 -4.47 -10.77
N LEU A 164 0.00 -4.25 -9.53
CA LEU A 164 0.29 -2.90 -9.01
C LEU A 164 1.78 -2.81 -8.71
N MET A 165 2.43 -1.77 -9.22
CA MET A 165 3.84 -1.53 -8.96
C MET A 165 4.14 -0.07 -8.61
N GLY A 166 5.25 0.15 -7.92
CA GLY A 166 5.80 1.48 -7.72
C GLY A 166 6.92 1.49 -6.69
N VAL A 167 7.49 2.67 -6.47
CA VAL A 167 8.56 2.84 -5.47
C VAL A 167 7.98 2.84 -4.06
N HIS A 168 8.63 2.10 -3.16
CA HIS A 168 8.29 1.96 -1.75
C HIS A 168 7.74 3.26 -1.14
N GLY A 169 6.57 3.19 -0.48
CA GLY A 169 5.92 4.29 0.21
C GLY A 169 4.41 4.09 0.38
N ALA A 170 3.77 4.98 1.16
CA ALA A 170 2.36 4.86 1.56
C ALA A 170 1.35 4.70 0.41
N GLY A 171 1.66 5.22 -0.79
CA GLY A 171 0.82 5.03 -1.98
C GLY A 171 0.64 3.56 -2.39
N LEU A 172 1.57 2.68 -2.01
CA LEU A 172 1.50 1.25 -2.29
C LEU A 172 0.51 0.49 -1.38
N ALA A 173 0.05 1.10 -0.29
CA ALA A 173 -0.97 0.48 0.58
C ALA A 173 -2.31 0.26 -0.17
N ASN A 174 -2.49 0.89 -1.32
CA ASN A 174 -3.60 0.63 -2.22
C ASN A 174 -3.61 -0.79 -2.79
N MET A 175 -2.55 -1.60 -2.59
CA MET A 175 -2.57 -3.04 -2.88
C MET A 175 -3.75 -3.79 -2.22
N LEU A 176 -4.31 -3.24 -1.13
CA LEU A 176 -5.53 -3.76 -0.49
C LEU A 176 -6.73 -3.86 -1.46
N PHE A 177 -6.78 -3.03 -2.51
CA PHE A 177 -7.86 -2.99 -3.49
C PHE A 177 -7.63 -3.90 -4.69
N LEU A 178 -6.44 -4.48 -4.84
CA LEU A 178 -6.19 -5.47 -5.89
C LEU A 178 -7.20 -6.62 -5.79
N PRO A 179 -7.48 -7.31 -6.89
CA PRO A 179 -8.17 -8.59 -6.83
C PRO A 179 -7.27 -9.69 -6.22
N ASP A 180 -7.84 -10.85 -5.92
CA ASP A 180 -7.08 -12.04 -5.50
C ASP A 180 -6.21 -12.57 -6.64
N ASN A 181 -5.08 -13.21 -6.32
CA ASN A 181 -4.06 -13.69 -7.28
C ASN A 181 -3.37 -12.58 -8.08
N ALA A 182 -3.58 -11.31 -7.74
CA ALA A 182 -2.82 -10.21 -8.33
C ALA A 182 -1.34 -10.27 -7.93
N VAL A 183 -0.50 -9.58 -8.69
CA VAL A 183 0.92 -9.39 -8.37
C VAL A 183 1.17 -7.97 -7.88
N PHE A 184 1.91 -7.84 -6.79
CA PHE A 184 2.36 -6.57 -6.27
C PHE A 184 3.88 -6.49 -6.37
N ILE A 185 4.37 -5.46 -7.07
CA ILE A 185 5.81 -5.24 -7.30
C ILE A 185 6.26 -3.99 -6.53
N GLN A 186 7.12 -4.18 -5.54
CA GLN A 186 7.70 -3.08 -4.76
C GLN A 186 9.09 -2.74 -5.28
N MET A 187 9.30 -1.53 -5.78
CA MET A 187 10.67 -1.06 -6.05
C MET A 187 11.25 -0.50 -4.75
N VAL A 188 12.25 -1.18 -4.19
CA VAL A 188 12.85 -0.86 -2.89
C VAL A 188 14.07 0.05 -3.14
N PRO A 189 14.08 1.29 -2.65
CA PRO A 189 15.24 2.18 -2.76
C PRO A 189 16.51 1.57 -2.16
N TYR A 190 17.65 1.97 -2.72
CA TYR A 190 18.95 1.71 -2.10
C TYR A 190 19.00 2.27 -0.67
N GLY A 191 19.63 1.54 0.25
CA GLY A 191 19.80 1.94 1.65
C GLY A 191 19.31 0.87 2.63
N PRO A 192 19.34 1.16 3.95
CA PRO A 192 19.07 0.19 5.00
C PRO A 192 17.56 -0.02 5.21
N LEU A 193 16.81 -0.29 4.13
CA LEU A 193 15.34 -0.24 4.10
C LEU A 193 14.66 -1.62 4.12
N ASP A 194 15.42 -2.70 3.98
CA ASP A 194 14.90 -4.07 3.80
C ASP A 194 13.89 -4.47 4.87
N TYR A 195 14.18 -4.18 6.14
CA TYR A 195 13.30 -4.50 7.26
C TYR A 195 11.91 -3.86 7.10
N TRP A 196 11.84 -2.56 6.81
CA TRP A 196 10.55 -1.86 6.64
C TRP A 196 9.85 -2.29 5.35
N ALA A 197 10.59 -2.46 4.24
CA ALA A 197 10.02 -2.92 2.99
C ALA A 197 9.31 -4.29 3.15
N MET A 198 9.95 -5.21 3.88
CA MET A 198 9.39 -6.53 4.17
C MET A 198 8.18 -6.47 5.09
N MET A 199 8.31 -5.77 6.23
CA MET A 199 7.24 -5.71 7.24
C MET A 199 6.00 -4.94 6.78
N GLU A 200 6.16 -3.88 5.99
CA GLU A 200 5.04 -3.03 5.56
C GLU A 200 4.26 -3.62 4.37
N PHE A 201 4.93 -4.38 3.50
CA PHE A 201 4.32 -4.80 2.24
C PHE A 201 4.47 -6.29 1.92
N ARG A 202 5.66 -6.88 2.05
CA ARG A 202 5.87 -8.30 1.72
C ARG A 202 5.06 -9.21 2.63
N ASP A 203 5.30 -9.15 3.93
CA ASP A 203 4.72 -10.09 4.88
C ASP A 203 3.19 -9.97 4.93
N PRO A 204 2.58 -8.77 4.80
CA PRO A 204 1.14 -8.63 4.66
C PRO A 204 0.53 -9.32 3.44
N THR A 205 1.24 -9.39 2.29
CA THR A 205 0.69 -10.01 1.06
C THR A 205 0.32 -11.49 1.24
N TRP A 206 1.02 -12.22 2.12
CA TRP A 206 0.75 -13.63 2.40
C TRP A 206 -0.66 -13.88 2.95
N ALA A 207 -1.20 -12.93 3.72
CA ALA A 207 -2.55 -13.01 4.24
C ALA A 207 -3.62 -12.43 3.29
N MET A 208 -3.20 -11.84 2.16
CA MET A 208 -4.04 -11.16 1.20
C MET A 208 -4.23 -11.92 -0.10
N ASN A 209 -3.67 -13.12 -0.30
CA ASN A 209 -3.73 -13.81 -1.59
C ASN A 209 -3.24 -12.92 -2.76
N ILE A 210 -2.13 -12.23 -2.54
CA ILE A 210 -1.42 -11.40 -3.51
C ILE A 210 0.00 -11.93 -3.58
N SER A 211 0.52 -12.12 -4.79
CA SER A 211 1.91 -12.49 -5.01
C SER A 211 2.81 -11.26 -4.88
N TYR A 212 3.92 -11.38 -4.15
CA TYR A 212 4.86 -10.28 -3.96
C TYR A 212 6.13 -10.48 -4.78
N LEU A 213 6.60 -9.39 -5.39
CA LEU A 213 7.94 -9.27 -5.97
C LEU A 213 8.57 -7.96 -5.49
N ASP A 214 9.88 -7.97 -5.26
CA ASP A 214 10.66 -6.75 -5.09
C ASP A 214 11.63 -6.51 -6.26
N TYR A 215 11.86 -5.24 -6.54
CA TYR A 215 12.98 -4.79 -7.35
C TYR A 215 13.87 -3.90 -6.49
N ARG A 216 15.03 -4.43 -6.10
CA ARG A 216 16.01 -3.66 -5.34
C ARG A 216 16.73 -2.70 -6.27
N ILE A 217 16.53 -1.41 -6.04
CA ILE A 217 17.17 -0.34 -6.79
C ILE A 217 18.63 -0.27 -6.34
N SER A 218 19.53 -0.37 -7.31
CA SER A 218 20.96 -0.32 -7.07
C SER A 218 21.45 1.11 -6.92
N ILE A 219 22.67 1.29 -6.41
CA ILE A 219 23.25 2.62 -6.25
C ILE A 219 23.39 3.37 -7.58
N VAL A 220 23.74 2.68 -8.68
CA VAL A 220 23.92 3.30 -10.00
C VAL A 220 22.60 3.78 -10.62
N GLU A 221 21.47 3.25 -10.16
CA GLU A 221 20.13 3.70 -10.56
C GLU A 221 19.60 4.80 -9.63
N SER A 222 20.32 5.11 -8.54
CA SER A 222 19.93 6.11 -7.56
C SER A 222 20.67 7.42 -7.79
N SER A 223 19.96 8.54 -7.64
CA SER A 223 20.59 9.87 -7.66
C SER A 223 21.67 10.04 -6.59
N LEU A 224 21.65 9.22 -5.52
CA LEU A 224 22.68 9.20 -4.48
C LEU A 224 24.09 9.04 -5.06
N SER A 225 24.24 8.26 -6.14
CA SER A 225 25.54 8.07 -6.84
C SER A 225 26.14 9.36 -7.41
N THR A 226 25.32 10.40 -7.62
CA THR A 226 25.75 11.71 -8.10
C THR A 226 25.76 12.78 -7.00
N GLN A 227 25.04 12.53 -5.89
CA GLN A 227 24.92 13.46 -4.78
C GLN A 227 26.07 13.34 -3.76
N TYR A 228 26.67 12.15 -3.66
CA TYR A 228 27.72 11.83 -2.69
C TYR A 228 28.97 11.34 -3.40
N ALA A 229 30.13 11.51 -2.75
CA ALA A 229 31.39 10.98 -3.24
C ALA A 229 31.36 9.43 -3.24
N PRO A 230 32.05 8.74 -4.17
CA PRO A 230 32.01 7.29 -4.25
C PRO A 230 32.45 6.54 -2.98
N ASP A 231 33.31 7.16 -2.17
CA ASP A 231 33.80 6.66 -0.89
C ASP A 231 32.98 7.13 0.32
N ASP A 232 31.95 7.95 0.09
CA ASP A 232 31.07 8.41 1.17
C ASP A 232 30.38 7.22 1.84
N PRO A 233 30.41 7.10 3.18
CA PRO A 233 29.75 6.02 3.91
C PRO A 233 28.24 5.89 3.66
N ILE A 234 27.55 6.95 3.21
CA ILE A 234 26.14 6.85 2.77
C ILE A 234 26.01 5.89 1.58
N LEU A 235 27.04 5.75 0.76
CA LEU A 235 27.06 4.84 -0.38
C LEU A 235 27.72 3.50 0.00
N THR A 236 28.83 3.53 0.72
CA THR A 236 29.67 2.33 0.94
C THR A 236 29.28 1.51 2.17
N ASP A 237 28.67 2.12 3.18
CA ASP A 237 28.24 1.47 4.42
C ASP A 237 26.91 2.06 4.91
N PRO A 238 25.81 1.91 4.14
CA PRO A 238 24.52 2.50 4.46
C PRO A 238 23.93 1.95 5.78
N ASP A 239 24.28 0.73 6.17
CA ASP A 239 23.80 0.07 7.38
C ASP A 239 24.41 0.67 8.66
N SER A 240 25.64 1.19 8.61
CA SER A 240 26.23 1.92 9.76
C SER A 240 25.41 3.13 10.20
N TYR A 241 24.61 3.70 9.29
CA TYR A 241 23.73 4.83 9.57
C TYR A 241 22.41 4.45 10.21
N TYR A 242 22.12 3.16 10.39
CA TYR A 242 20.92 2.72 11.09
C TYR A 242 20.85 3.29 12.52
N ALA A 243 22.00 3.41 13.19
CA ALA A 243 22.13 4.00 14.52
C ALA A 243 21.78 5.50 14.57
N LYS A 244 21.78 6.21 13.43
CA LYS A 244 21.37 7.63 13.37
C LYS A 244 19.85 7.81 13.40
N GLY A 245 19.08 6.72 13.36
CA GLY A 245 17.64 6.72 13.52
C GLY A 245 16.85 7.00 12.23
N TRP A 246 15.54 6.80 12.33
CA TRP A 246 14.62 6.82 11.20
C TRP A 246 14.57 8.15 10.45
N ASP A 247 14.65 9.29 11.15
CA ASP A 247 14.57 10.60 10.50
C ASP A 247 15.73 10.83 9.53
N PHE A 248 16.93 10.37 9.88
CA PHE A 248 18.09 10.43 9.00
C PHE A 248 17.90 9.53 7.77
N ILE A 249 17.51 8.28 7.99
CA ILE A 249 17.32 7.28 6.93
C ILE A 249 16.24 7.76 5.95
N ARG A 250 15.12 8.26 6.47
CA ARG A 250 14.05 8.85 5.67
C ARG A 250 14.55 10.04 4.86
N ALA A 251 15.32 10.94 5.47
CA ALA A 251 15.82 12.12 4.76
C ALA A 251 16.71 11.75 3.56
N VAL A 252 17.67 10.84 3.76
CA VAL A 252 18.65 10.46 2.73
C VAL A 252 18.04 9.51 1.69
N TYR A 253 17.50 8.37 2.13
CA TYR A 253 17.16 7.25 1.24
C TYR A 253 15.70 7.25 0.78
N LEU A 254 14.85 8.18 1.26
CA LEU A 254 13.43 8.25 0.87
C LEU A 254 12.94 9.65 0.45
N SER A 255 13.51 10.72 0.99
CA SER A 255 13.03 12.08 0.70
C SER A 255 13.86 12.78 -0.38
N ASN A 256 15.18 12.71 -0.28
CA ASN A 256 16.10 13.47 -1.15
C ASN A 256 16.71 12.64 -2.29
N VAL A 257 15.99 11.61 -2.73
CA VAL A 257 16.47 10.66 -3.75
C VAL A 257 15.43 10.45 -4.84
N ASN A 258 15.91 10.30 -6.08
CA ASN A 258 15.16 9.88 -7.25
C ASN A 258 15.90 8.75 -7.96
N PHE A 259 15.25 8.09 -8.92
CA PHE A 259 15.81 6.90 -9.57
C PHE A 259 15.67 6.94 -11.09
N THR A 260 16.68 6.37 -11.75
CA THR A 260 16.68 6.06 -13.18
C THR A 260 16.92 4.56 -13.30
N ILE A 261 15.88 3.79 -13.62
CA ILE A 261 15.89 2.33 -13.51
C ILE A 261 16.55 1.71 -14.74
N ASP A 262 17.40 0.70 -14.51
CA ASP A 262 17.88 -0.18 -15.57
C ASP A 262 16.74 -1.07 -16.06
N VAL A 263 16.08 -0.65 -17.13
CA VAL A 263 14.94 -1.34 -17.72
C VAL A 263 15.26 -2.76 -18.20
N ARG A 264 16.54 -3.05 -18.55
CA ARG A 264 16.94 -4.40 -18.95
C ARG A 264 16.98 -5.34 -17.76
N ARG A 265 17.47 -4.86 -16.62
CA ARG A 265 17.44 -5.62 -15.37
C ARG A 265 16.02 -5.76 -14.85
N PHE A 266 15.25 -4.68 -14.88
CA PHE A 266 13.86 -4.66 -14.41
C PHE A 266 12.93 -5.56 -15.23
N LYS A 267 13.23 -5.78 -16.52
CA LYS A 267 12.49 -6.71 -17.39
C LYS A 267 12.29 -8.08 -16.75
N ASN A 268 13.28 -8.60 -16.03
CA ASN A 268 13.19 -9.91 -15.39
C ASN A 268 12.07 -9.96 -14.32
N THR A 269 11.90 -8.88 -13.56
CA THR A 269 10.80 -8.76 -12.57
C THR A 269 9.44 -8.72 -13.28
N LEU A 270 9.33 -8.02 -14.41
CA LEU A 270 8.10 -7.96 -15.21
C LEU A 270 7.72 -9.31 -15.82
N VAL A 271 8.70 -10.04 -16.37
CA VAL A 271 8.48 -11.40 -16.89
C VAL A 271 8.02 -12.33 -15.77
N ARG A 272 8.65 -12.26 -14.59
CA ARG A 272 8.24 -13.06 -13.44
C ARG A 272 6.81 -12.73 -12.97
N ALA A 273 6.43 -11.45 -13.02
CA ALA A 273 5.06 -11.05 -12.71
C ALA A 273 4.05 -11.65 -13.70
N MET A 274 4.39 -11.69 -14.99
CA MET A 274 3.57 -12.33 -16.02
C MET A 274 3.38 -13.83 -15.74
N GLU A 275 4.46 -14.54 -15.43
CA GLU A 275 4.40 -15.98 -15.08
C GLU A 275 3.49 -16.24 -13.87
N LEU A 276 3.58 -15.41 -12.83
CA LEU A 276 2.76 -15.55 -11.63
C LEU A 276 1.26 -15.34 -11.88
N LEU A 277 0.89 -14.58 -12.91
CA LEU A 277 -0.52 -14.38 -13.29
C LEU A 277 -1.08 -15.54 -14.12
N GLN A 278 -0.22 -16.39 -14.69
CA GLN A 278 -0.61 -17.52 -15.54
C GLN A 278 -0.81 -18.82 -14.73
N HIS A 279 -0.59 -18.79 -13.42
CA HIS A 279 -0.65 -19.93 -12.50
C HIS A 279 -1.63 -19.67 -11.35
#